data_AF-A0A1Q6UAN9-F1
#
_entry.id   AF-A0A1Q6UAN9-F1
#
_cell.length_a   1.000
_cell.length_b   1.000
_cell.length_c   1.000
_cell.angle_alpha   90.00
_cell.angle_beta   90.00
_cell.angle_gamma   90.00
#
_symmetry.space_group_name_H-M   'P 1'
#
loop_
_entity.id
_entity.type
_entity.pdbx_description
1 polymer ?
#
loop_
_entity_poly.entity_id
_entity_poly.type
_entity_poly.pdbx_seq_one_letter_code
_entity_poly.pdbx_strand_id
1 'polypeptide(L)'
;MIDSKLFRIAVETAGTEDVKSAPDTVVLYSVSYQPTTANKDAALAFMRANPQMVMIDDTVCGRRLIELGFDWSVIDNDHDRIKAAEIWRLASRRFIDCASGNVTAFVDNADPRSVFRSEELPAILRNPKILTINGVDKFAFASRFEEFAEKEASATLRTVACSA
;
A
#
# COMPACT_ATOMS: atom_id res chain seq x y z
N MET A 1 9.74 14.52 -16.19
CA MET A 1 10.74 13.46 -16.00
C MET A 1 11.40 13.65 -14.65
N ILE A 2 11.43 12.63 -13.81
CA ILE A 2 12.06 12.70 -12.48
C ILE A 2 13.58 12.69 -12.66
N ASP A 3 14.19 13.86 -12.57
CA ASP A 3 15.65 14.00 -12.59
C ASP A 3 16.30 13.59 -11.25
N SER A 4 17.63 13.48 -11.22
CA SER A 4 18.36 13.04 -10.03
C SER A 4 18.24 14.00 -8.84
N LYS A 5 18.04 15.30 -9.08
CA LYS A 5 17.88 16.30 -8.01
C LYS A 5 16.51 16.14 -7.38
N LEU A 6 15.45 16.03 -8.19
CA LEU A 6 14.09 15.81 -7.72
C LEU A 6 13.96 14.48 -6.99
N PHE A 7 14.56 13.41 -7.52
CA PHE A 7 14.59 12.11 -6.88
C PHE A 7 15.21 12.18 -5.48
N ARG A 8 16.37 12.83 -5.33
CA ARG A 8 17.02 12.97 -4.03
C ARG A 8 16.17 13.76 -3.02
N ILE A 9 15.53 14.84 -3.44
CA ILE A 9 14.62 15.63 -2.60
C ILE A 9 13.45 14.75 -2.12
N ALA A 10 12.89 13.94 -3.01
CA ALA A 10 11.78 13.07 -2.67
C ALA A 10 12.17 11.90 -1.76
N VAL A 11 13.37 11.33 -1.93
CA VAL A 11 13.94 10.34 -1.00
C VAL A 11 14.13 10.96 0.39
N GLU A 12 14.69 12.17 0.46
CA GLU A 12 14.84 12.90 1.72
C GLU A 12 13.48 13.14 2.37
N THR A 13 12.52 13.67 1.61
CA THR A 13 11.13 13.89 2.04
C THR A 13 10.52 12.61 2.61
N ALA A 14 10.57 11.51 1.86
CA ALA A 14 10.04 10.22 2.29
C ALA A 14 10.76 9.65 3.52
N GLY A 15 12.03 10.01 3.74
CA GLY A 15 12.83 9.56 4.87
C GLY A 15 12.66 10.38 6.15
N THR A 16 12.30 11.66 6.06
CA THR A 16 12.35 12.59 7.19
C THR A 16 10.99 13.18 7.57
N GLU A 17 10.13 13.47 6.61
CA GLU A 17 8.85 14.14 6.88
C GLU A 17 7.91 13.27 7.71
N ASP A 18 6.98 13.92 8.41
CA ASP A 18 6.06 13.25 9.33
C ASP A 18 5.06 12.36 8.57
N VAL A 19 5.01 11.10 8.98
CA VAL A 19 4.11 10.07 8.46
C VAL A 19 3.15 9.60 9.55
N LYS A 20 3.19 10.12 10.78
CA LYS A 20 2.43 9.56 11.90
C LYS A 20 0.92 9.67 11.70
N SER A 21 0.22 8.70 12.27
CA SER A 21 -1.22 8.67 12.45
C SER A 21 -1.58 8.46 13.92
N ALA A 22 -2.82 8.78 14.29
CA ALA A 22 -3.36 8.40 15.59
C ALA A 22 -3.69 6.89 15.61
N PRO A 23 -3.77 6.25 16.79
CA PRO A 23 -4.20 4.87 16.90
C PRO A 23 -5.55 4.62 16.21
N ASP A 24 -5.72 3.44 15.59
CA ASP A 24 -6.97 2.99 14.97
C ASP A 24 -7.46 3.82 13.77
N THR A 25 -6.65 4.75 13.24
CA THR A 25 -7.07 5.67 12.15
C THR A 25 -6.57 5.29 10.75
N VAL A 26 -5.64 4.34 10.63
CA VAL A 26 -4.98 4.06 9.35
C VAL A 26 -5.92 3.37 8.36
N VAL A 27 -5.93 3.87 7.12
CA VAL A 27 -6.59 3.27 5.96
C VAL A 27 -5.58 2.94 4.87
N LEU A 28 -5.64 1.73 4.34
CA LEU A 28 -4.85 1.26 3.20
C LEU A 28 -5.78 0.76 2.10
N TYR A 29 -5.32 0.85 0.85
CA TYR A 29 -5.99 0.21 -0.28
C TYR A 29 -4.98 -0.26 -1.32
N SER A 30 -5.35 -1.28 -2.10
CA SER A 30 -4.50 -1.79 -3.18
C SER A 30 -5.20 -1.71 -4.54
N VAL A 31 -4.60 -1.01 -5.50
CA VAL A 31 -5.05 -0.93 -6.90
C VAL A 31 -3.99 -1.38 -7.92
N SER A 32 -2.74 -1.58 -7.48
CA SER A 32 -1.66 -1.99 -8.39
C SER A 32 -1.96 -3.35 -8.98
N TYR A 33 -1.86 -3.44 -10.31
CA TYR A 33 -2.13 -4.67 -11.09
C TYR A 33 -3.57 -5.20 -10.97
N GLN A 34 -4.51 -4.38 -10.51
CA GLN A 34 -5.94 -4.73 -10.46
C GLN A 34 -6.67 -4.36 -11.76
N PRO A 35 -7.70 -5.11 -12.16
CA PRO A 35 -8.52 -4.78 -13.32
C PRO A 35 -9.48 -3.60 -13.07
N THR A 36 -9.69 -3.22 -11.80
CA THR A 36 -10.62 -2.15 -11.41
C THR A 36 -10.06 -1.29 -10.27
N THR A 37 -10.69 -0.13 -10.04
CA THR A 37 -10.40 0.77 -8.92
C THR A 37 -11.22 0.47 -7.66
N ALA A 38 -11.94 -0.66 -7.60
CA ALA A 38 -12.94 -0.93 -6.55
C ALA A 38 -12.40 -0.75 -5.12
N ASN A 39 -11.19 -1.22 -4.85
CA ASN A 39 -10.52 -1.04 -3.55
C ASN A 39 -10.29 0.44 -3.19
N LYS A 40 -9.86 1.26 -4.17
CA LYS A 40 -9.69 2.71 -3.99
C LYS A 40 -11.04 3.39 -3.78
N ASP A 41 -12.04 3.05 -4.59
CA ASP A 41 -13.36 3.66 -4.50
C ASP A 41 -14.03 3.37 -3.15
N ALA A 42 -13.89 2.13 -2.65
CA ALA A 42 -14.34 1.72 -1.33
C ALA A 42 -13.59 2.46 -0.20
N ALA A 43 -12.26 2.57 -0.29
CA ALA A 43 -11.46 3.31 0.67
C ALA A 43 -11.87 4.79 0.74
N LEU A 44 -12.02 5.44 -0.42
CA LEU A 44 -12.44 6.84 -0.48
C LEU A 44 -13.87 7.03 0.04
N ALA A 45 -14.78 6.09 -0.21
CA ALA A 45 -16.13 6.13 0.37
C ALA A 45 -16.10 5.99 1.89
N PHE A 46 -15.28 5.08 2.40
CA PHE A 46 -15.10 4.89 3.84
C PHE A 46 -14.49 6.12 4.51
N MET A 47 -13.47 6.74 3.91
CA MET A 47 -12.85 7.97 4.40
C MET A 47 -13.85 9.14 4.45
N ARG A 48 -14.72 9.28 3.44
CA ARG A 48 -15.80 10.29 3.45
C ARG A 48 -16.77 10.09 4.60
N ALA A 49 -17.05 8.85 4.98
CA ALA A 49 -17.93 8.52 6.09
C ALA A 49 -17.23 8.60 7.47
N ASN A 50 -15.89 8.57 7.50
CA ASN A 50 -15.07 8.51 8.70
C ASN A 50 -13.93 9.54 8.61
N PRO A 51 -14.20 10.84 8.80
CA PRO A 51 -13.25 11.93 8.55
C PRO A 51 -12.03 11.94 9.47
N GLN A 52 -12.04 11.15 10.54
CA GLN A 52 -10.90 10.94 11.44
C GLN A 52 -9.85 9.97 10.89
N MET A 53 -10.19 9.22 9.84
CA MET A 53 -9.32 8.21 9.26
C MET A 53 -8.27 8.87 8.35
N VAL A 54 -7.12 8.22 8.17
CA VAL A 54 -5.94 8.78 7.53
C VAL A 54 -5.33 7.77 6.57
N MET A 55 -5.14 8.17 5.32
CA MET A 55 -4.27 7.48 4.36
C MET A 55 -2.88 8.13 4.36
N ILE A 56 -1.88 7.46 3.77
CA ILE A 56 -0.53 8.04 3.69
C ILE A 56 -0.51 9.39 2.96
N ASP A 57 -1.34 9.55 1.94
CA ASP A 57 -1.53 10.79 1.17
C ASP A 57 -1.95 11.97 2.07
N ASP A 58 -2.64 11.69 3.19
CA ASP A 58 -3.11 12.67 4.17
C ASP A 58 -2.06 13.03 5.23
N THR A 59 -0.86 12.43 5.18
CA THR A 59 0.25 12.80 6.06
C THR A 59 1.00 14.03 5.54
N VAL A 60 1.87 14.64 6.37
CA VAL A 60 2.74 15.74 5.90
C VAL A 60 3.65 15.24 4.78
N CYS A 61 4.24 14.06 4.96
CA CYS A 61 5.06 13.39 3.96
C CYS A 61 4.29 13.15 2.65
N GLY A 62 3.11 12.53 2.71
CA GLY A 62 2.33 12.19 1.53
C GLY A 62 1.91 13.41 0.72
N ARG A 63 1.38 14.45 1.38
CA ARG A 63 1.07 15.72 0.71
C ARG A 63 2.29 16.34 0.05
N ARG A 64 3.44 16.31 0.73
CA ARG A 64 4.67 16.88 0.17
C ARG A 64 5.16 16.11 -1.06
N LEU A 65 5.06 14.78 -1.06
CA LEU A 65 5.39 13.96 -2.22
C LEU A 65 4.45 14.25 -3.41
N ILE A 66 3.15 14.41 -3.15
CA ILE A 66 2.17 14.80 -4.17
C ILE A 66 2.51 16.18 -4.75
N GLU A 67 2.83 17.18 -3.91
CA GLU A 67 3.28 18.50 -4.35
C GLU A 67 4.55 18.45 -5.21
N LEU A 68 5.45 17.50 -4.94
CA LEU A 68 6.67 17.27 -5.72
C LEU A 68 6.41 16.53 -7.05
N GLY A 69 5.16 16.15 -7.33
CA GLY A 69 4.77 15.47 -8.58
C GLY A 69 4.86 13.95 -8.54
N PHE A 70 4.90 13.35 -7.35
CA PHE A 70 4.94 11.88 -7.18
C PHE A 70 3.55 11.23 -7.10
N ASP A 71 2.49 11.94 -7.49
CA ASP A 71 1.17 11.33 -7.64
C ASP A 71 1.14 10.40 -8.88
N TRP A 72 0.70 9.17 -8.65
CA TRP A 72 0.52 8.13 -9.67
C TRP A 72 -0.37 8.56 -10.85
N SER A 73 -1.29 9.49 -10.63
CA SER A 73 -2.18 10.00 -11.68
C SER A 73 -1.46 10.84 -12.75
N VAL A 74 -0.28 11.38 -12.42
CA VAL A 74 0.46 12.34 -13.24
C VAL A 74 1.67 11.72 -13.95
N ILE A 75 2.14 10.54 -13.49
CA ILE A 75 3.32 9.87 -14.03
C ILE A 75 2.91 8.95 -15.19
N ASP A 76 3.31 9.32 -16.40
CA ASP A 76 2.91 8.68 -17.65
C ASP A 76 3.93 7.68 -18.24
N ASN A 77 5.10 7.53 -17.60
CA ASN A 77 6.18 6.66 -18.09
C ASN A 77 6.69 5.69 -17.01
N ASP A 78 7.10 4.50 -17.46
CA ASP A 78 7.50 3.40 -16.58
C ASP A 78 8.75 3.70 -15.74
N HIS A 79 9.72 4.43 -16.31
CA HIS A 79 10.96 4.78 -15.62
C HIS A 79 10.71 5.64 -14.38
N ASP A 80 9.88 6.67 -14.52
CA ASP A 80 9.50 7.54 -13.41
C ASP A 80 8.57 6.80 -12.42
N ARG A 81 7.72 5.87 -12.89
CA ARG A 81 6.89 5.02 -12.01
C ARG A 81 7.73 4.15 -11.09
N ILE A 82 8.84 3.59 -11.58
CA ILE A 82 9.76 2.78 -10.77
C ILE A 82 10.38 3.64 -9.66
N LYS A 83 10.85 4.84 -9.99
CA LYS A 83 11.41 5.78 -9.00
C LYS A 83 10.36 6.22 -7.97
N ALA A 84 9.16 6.56 -8.42
CA ALA A 84 8.07 6.93 -7.54
C ALA A 84 7.66 5.78 -6.61
N ALA A 85 7.62 4.55 -7.12
CA ALA A 85 7.37 3.36 -6.32
C ALA A 85 8.39 3.22 -5.18
N GLU A 86 9.69 3.41 -5.46
CA GLU A 86 10.74 3.33 -4.43
C GLU A 86 10.50 4.33 -3.29
N ILE A 87 10.16 5.57 -3.63
CA ILE A 87 9.90 6.64 -2.67
C ILE A 87 8.64 6.35 -1.85
N TRP A 88 7.56 5.93 -2.50
CA TRP A 88 6.32 5.57 -1.82
C TRP A 88 6.46 4.34 -0.94
N ARG A 89 7.28 3.35 -1.31
CA ARG A 89 7.61 2.19 -0.47
C ARG A 89 8.31 2.61 0.82
N LEU A 90 9.28 3.53 0.73
CA LEU A 90 9.97 4.07 1.91
C LEU A 90 8.98 4.79 2.85
N ALA A 91 8.17 5.70 2.30
CA ALA A 91 7.19 6.44 3.09
C ALA A 91 6.15 5.51 3.71
N SER A 92 5.63 4.54 2.94
CA SER A 92 4.63 3.56 3.37
C SER A 92 5.14 2.66 4.49
N ARG A 93 6.36 2.15 4.38
CA ARG A 93 6.97 1.39 5.49
C ARG A 93 7.04 2.23 6.77
N ARG A 94 7.51 3.48 6.71
CA ARG A 94 7.57 4.36 7.89
C ARG A 94 6.19 4.66 8.46
N PHE A 95 5.19 4.85 7.58
CA PHE A 95 3.80 5.06 7.98
C PHE A 95 3.28 3.88 8.81
N ILE A 96 3.47 2.66 8.31
CA ILE A 96 3.08 1.44 9.01
C ILE A 96 3.89 1.23 10.29
N ASP A 97 5.20 1.51 10.30
CA ASP A 97 6.05 1.37 11.49
C ASP A 97 5.62 2.32 12.63
N CYS A 98 5.01 3.47 12.30
CA CYS A 98 4.45 4.41 13.27
C CYS A 98 3.02 4.09 13.71
N ALA A 99 2.27 3.32 12.92
CA ALA A 99 0.87 3.02 13.17
C ALA A 99 0.68 2.09 14.38
N SER A 100 -0.54 2.10 14.94
CA SER A 100 -0.92 1.28 16.09
C SER A 100 -2.43 1.03 16.12
N GLY A 101 -2.84 -0.06 16.79
CA GLY A 101 -4.23 -0.46 16.92
C GLY A 101 -4.70 -1.28 15.71
N ASN A 102 -5.91 -0.96 15.23
CA ASN A 102 -6.52 -1.52 14.04
C ASN A 102 -6.10 -0.75 12.78
N VAL A 103 -5.78 -1.49 11.72
CA VAL A 103 -5.65 -0.95 10.35
C VAL A 103 -6.91 -1.31 9.56
N THR A 104 -7.46 -0.35 8.82
CA THR A 104 -8.53 -0.62 7.86
C THR A 104 -7.94 -0.81 6.47
N ALA A 105 -8.17 -1.95 5.82
CA ALA A 105 -7.56 -2.29 4.53
C ALA A 105 -8.60 -2.73 3.49
N PHE A 106 -8.61 -2.06 2.34
CA PHE A 106 -9.40 -2.39 1.15
C PHE A 106 -8.49 -3.03 0.10
N VAL A 107 -8.33 -4.34 0.18
CA VAL A 107 -7.21 -5.07 -0.45
C VAL A 107 -7.65 -6.39 -1.08
N ASP A 108 -8.90 -6.44 -1.53
CA ASP A 108 -9.44 -7.64 -2.16
C ASP A 108 -8.62 -7.97 -3.40
N ASN A 109 -8.24 -9.25 -3.49
CA ASN A 109 -7.38 -9.82 -4.54
C ASN A 109 -6.04 -9.10 -4.74
N ALA A 110 -5.50 -8.41 -3.71
CA ALA A 110 -4.25 -7.65 -3.83
C ALA A 110 -3.11 -8.51 -4.44
N ASP A 111 -2.60 -8.06 -5.59
CA ASP A 111 -1.53 -8.73 -6.34
C ASP A 111 -0.25 -8.79 -5.50
N PRO A 112 0.50 -9.92 -5.50
CA PRO A 112 1.74 -10.06 -4.75
C PRO A 112 2.80 -8.96 -4.99
N ARG A 113 2.77 -8.30 -6.15
CA ARG A 113 3.67 -7.21 -6.55
C ARG A 113 3.21 -5.83 -6.06
N SER A 114 1.98 -5.70 -5.56
CA SER A 114 1.44 -4.43 -5.04
C SER A 114 2.23 -3.94 -3.83
N VAL A 115 2.24 -2.62 -3.59
CA VAL A 115 2.90 -2.03 -2.39
C VAL A 115 2.32 -2.64 -1.12
N PHE A 116 1.01 -2.87 -1.08
CA PHE A 116 0.36 -3.53 0.05
C PHE A 116 0.96 -4.90 0.36
N ARG A 117 1.08 -5.77 -0.65
CA ARG A 117 1.58 -7.14 -0.46
C ARG A 117 3.09 -7.22 -0.25
N SER A 118 3.84 -6.36 -0.93
CA SER A 118 5.32 -6.39 -0.92
C SER A 118 5.95 -5.64 0.25
N GLU A 119 5.28 -4.61 0.78
CA GLU A 119 5.85 -3.75 1.83
C GLU A 119 4.92 -3.59 3.06
N GLU A 120 3.68 -3.16 2.85
CA GLU A 120 2.78 -2.78 3.97
C GLU A 120 2.41 -3.97 4.83
N LEU A 121 1.96 -5.07 4.23
CA LEU A 121 1.56 -6.27 4.95
C LEU A 121 2.75 -6.87 5.74
N PRO A 122 3.95 -7.07 5.16
CA PRO A 122 5.13 -7.46 5.94
C PRO A 122 5.48 -6.48 7.08
N ALA A 123 5.33 -5.17 6.86
CA ALA A 123 5.54 -4.17 7.91
C ALA A 123 4.50 -4.28 9.04
N ILE A 124 3.22 -4.48 8.70
CA ILE A 124 2.13 -4.69 9.67
C ILE A 124 2.41 -5.92 10.53
N LEU A 125 2.81 -7.04 9.92
CA LEU A 125 3.11 -8.28 10.64
C LEU A 125 4.27 -8.10 11.62
N ARG A 126 5.29 -7.31 11.27
CA ARG A 126 6.44 -6.99 12.13
C ARG A 126 6.14 -5.96 13.22
N ASN A 127 5.22 -5.02 13.00
CA ASN A 127 4.92 -3.97 13.96
C ASN A 127 4.07 -4.52 15.14
N PRO A 128 4.59 -4.64 16.37
CA PRO A 128 3.85 -5.20 17.50
C PRO A 128 2.70 -4.33 18.00
N LYS A 129 2.63 -3.06 17.58
CA LYS A 129 1.58 -2.12 17.99
C LYS A 129 0.32 -2.26 17.14
N ILE A 130 0.41 -2.89 15.98
CA ILE A 130 -0.75 -3.23 15.15
C ILE A 130 -1.22 -4.62 15.55
N LEU A 131 -2.48 -4.71 15.97
CA LEU A 131 -3.07 -5.94 16.50
C LEU A 131 -4.03 -6.57 15.48
N THR A 132 -4.81 -5.73 14.79
CA THR A 132 -5.85 -6.19 13.87
C THR A 132 -5.83 -5.47 12.54
N ILE A 133 -6.30 -6.17 11.51
CA ILE A 133 -6.65 -5.60 10.20
C ILE A 133 -8.14 -5.86 9.98
N ASN A 134 -8.94 -4.81 9.79
CA ASN A 134 -10.40 -4.87 9.69
C ASN A 134 -11.04 -5.63 10.87
N GLY A 135 -10.52 -5.46 12.09
CA GLY A 135 -11.00 -6.14 13.30
C GLY A 135 -10.63 -7.62 13.43
N VAL A 136 -9.90 -8.18 12.46
CA VAL A 136 -9.38 -9.56 12.50
C VAL A 136 -7.92 -9.53 12.95
N ASP A 137 -7.46 -10.50 13.75
CA ASP A 137 -6.04 -10.67 14.06
C ASP A 137 -5.20 -10.58 12.78
N LYS A 138 -4.11 -9.80 12.82
CA LYS A 138 -3.34 -9.48 11.61
C LYS A 138 -2.72 -10.70 10.93
N PHE A 139 -2.36 -11.75 11.67
CA PHE A 139 -1.80 -12.98 11.09
C PHE A 139 -2.91 -13.82 10.46
N ALA A 140 -4.06 -13.93 11.13
CA ALA A 140 -5.25 -14.56 10.57
C ALA A 140 -5.79 -13.80 9.34
N PHE A 141 -5.67 -12.47 9.32
CA PHE A 141 -6.00 -11.68 8.13
C PHE A 141 -5.05 -12.01 6.98
N ALA A 142 -3.74 -12.11 7.25
CA ALA A 142 -2.70 -12.33 6.25
C ALA A 142 -2.77 -13.70 5.57
N SER A 143 -3.21 -14.76 6.26
CA SER A 143 -3.29 -16.11 5.68
C SER A 143 -4.19 -16.20 4.44
N ARG A 144 -5.17 -15.29 4.32
CA ARG A 144 -6.02 -15.16 3.11
C ARG A 144 -5.22 -14.91 1.85
N PHE A 145 -3.96 -14.51 1.94
CA PHE A 145 -3.12 -14.18 0.80
C PHE A 145 -2.11 -15.27 0.44
N GLU A 146 -1.94 -16.25 1.33
CA GLU A 146 -1.15 -17.46 1.13
C GLU A 146 -2.00 -18.51 0.40
N GLU A 147 -3.27 -18.67 0.78
CA GLU A 147 -4.21 -19.57 0.10
C GLU A 147 -4.40 -19.24 -1.40
N PHE A 148 -4.30 -17.96 -1.79
CA PHE A 148 -4.39 -17.56 -3.20
C PHE A 148 -3.13 -17.92 -3.98
N ALA A 149 -1.95 -17.86 -3.35
CA ALA A 149 -0.71 -18.26 -4.01
C ALA A 149 -0.74 -19.76 -4.35
N GLU A 150 -1.28 -20.60 -3.47
CA GLU A 150 -1.43 -22.03 -3.72
C GLU A 150 -2.50 -22.34 -4.78
N LYS A 151 -3.64 -21.63 -4.77
CA LYS A 151 -4.71 -21.81 -5.78
C LYS A 151 -4.26 -21.35 -7.17
N GLU A 152 -3.57 -20.22 -7.29
CA GLU A 152 -3.00 -19.73 -8.56
C GLU A 152 -1.90 -20.66 -9.10
N ALA A 153 -1.00 -21.14 -8.23
CA ALA A 153 0.01 -22.13 -8.61
C ALA A 153 -0.63 -23.45 -9.10
N SER A 154 -1.69 -23.92 -8.41
CA SER A 154 -2.43 -25.12 -8.79
C SER A 154 -3.19 -24.96 -10.12
N ALA A 155 -3.80 -23.79 -10.37
CA ALA A 155 -4.50 -23.48 -11.61
C ALA A 155 -3.53 -23.35 -12.81
N THR A 156 -2.36 -22.76 -12.58
CA THR A 156 -1.30 -22.64 -13.60
C THR A 156 -0.77 -24.01 -14.02
N LEU A 157 -0.50 -24.89 -13.05
CA LEU A 157 -0.07 -26.27 -13.31
C LEU A 157 -1.12 -27.07 -14.10
N ARG A 158 -2.41 -26.89 -13.83
CA ARG A 158 -3.50 -27.56 -14.58
C ARG A 158 -3.64 -27.07 -16.02
N THR A 159 -3.40 -25.78 -16.27
CA THR A 159 -3.52 -25.19 -17.62
C THR A 159 -2.38 -25.63 -18.54
N VAL A 160 -1.17 -25.75 -17.99
CA VAL A 160 0.00 -26.27 -18.71
C VAL A 160 -0.17 -27.76 -19.03
N ALA A 161 -0.78 -28.53 -18.13
CA ALA A 161 -1.03 -29.97 -18.33
C ALA A 161 -2.13 -30.28 -19.36
N CYS A 162 -3.06 -29.36 -19.64
CA CYS A 162 -4.12 -29.53 -20.65
C CYS A 162 -3.72 -29.03 -22.06
N SER A 163 -2.55 -28.41 -22.19
CA SER A 163 -2.05 -27.82 -23.45
C SER A 163 -0.89 -28.63 -24.07
N ALA A 164 -0.62 -29.83 -23.53
CA ALA A 164 0.39 -30.79 -24.00
C ALA A 164 -0.29 -32.09 -24.43
#